data_AF-A0A8T3VDB2-F1
#
_entry.id   AF-A0A8T3VDB2-F1
#
_cell.length_a   1.000
_cell.length_b   1.000
_cell.length_c   1.000
_cell.angle_alpha   90.00
_cell.angle_beta   90.00
_cell.angle_gamma   90.00
#
_symmetry.space_group_name_H-M   'P 1'
#
loop_
_entity.id
_entity.type
_entity.pdbx_description
1 polymer ?
#
loop_
_entity_poly.entity_id
_entity_poly.type
_entity_poly.pdbx_seq_one_letter_code
_entity_poly.pdbx_strand_id
1 'polypeptide(L)'
;MNDFDRVAEKVDKKIRFYRNLMSYVLVNAFLAIINFLFTPEFWWVLFPVFFWGIGVVIDFFRAFVFADAFGDDYRERKIAEEMEKMKL
;
A
#
# COMPACT_ATOMS: atom_id res chain seq x y z
N MET A 1 -11.22 -0.78 24.26
CA MET A 1 -10.54 -0.28 23.05
C MET A 1 -11.57 0.58 22.33
N ASN A 2 -11.42 1.91 22.32
CA ASN A 2 -12.43 2.80 21.76
C ASN A 2 -12.49 2.64 20.23
N ASP A 3 -13.69 2.69 19.64
CA ASP A 3 -13.88 2.51 18.19
C ASP A 3 -13.08 3.52 17.34
N PHE A 4 -12.74 4.67 17.93
CA PHE A 4 -11.85 5.68 17.33
C PHE A 4 -10.48 5.12 16.92
N ASP A 5 -9.87 4.26 17.75
CA ASP A 5 -8.53 3.73 17.46
C ASP A 5 -8.56 2.76 16.27
N ARG A 6 -9.65 2.00 16.09
CA ARG A 6 -9.84 1.10 14.93
C ARG A 6 -10.01 1.88 13.64
N VAL A 7 -10.76 2.97 13.67
CA VAL A 7 -10.97 3.83 12.49
C VAL A 7 -9.68 4.54 12.11
N ALA A 8 -8.94 5.08 13.10
CA ALA A 8 -7.65 5.72 12.87
C ALA A 8 -6.63 4.77 12.23
N GLU A 9 -6.54 3.53 12.70
CA GLU A 9 -5.62 2.52 12.15
C GLU A 9 -5.93 2.17 10.68
N LYS A 10 -7.22 2.09 10.31
CA LYS A 10 -7.66 1.87 8.92
C LYS A 10 -7.31 3.07 8.02
N VAL A 11 -7.40 4.29 8.53
CA VAL A 11 -7.05 5.53 7.78
C VAL A 11 -5.54 5.65 7.58
N ASP A 12 -4.74 5.38 8.59
CA ASP A 12 -3.28 5.50 8.53
C ASP A 12 -2.65 4.55 7.51
N LYS A 13 -3.18 3.33 7.38
CA LYS A 13 -2.76 2.36 6.35
C LYS A 13 -3.04 2.88 4.95
N LYS A 14 -4.20 3.50 4.72
CA LYS A 14 -4.53 4.12 3.43
C LYS A 14 -3.63 5.31 3.12
N ILE A 15 -3.37 6.19 4.10
CA ILE A 15 -2.47 7.35 3.92
C ILE A 15 -1.06 6.89 3.54
N ARG A 16 -0.54 5.85 4.20
CA ARG A 16 0.78 5.28 3.88
C ARG A 16 0.84 4.77 2.44
N PHE A 17 -0.20 4.07 1.98
CA PHE A 17 -0.30 3.63 0.59
C PHE A 17 -0.30 4.82 -0.38
N TYR A 18 -1.14 5.83 -0.13
CA TYR A 18 -1.21 7.03 -0.97
C TYR A 18 0.13 7.76 -1.06
N ARG A 19 0.91 7.80 0.03
CA ARG A 19 2.24 8.42 0.02
C ARG A 19 3.24 7.68 -0.88
N ASN A 20 3.21 6.34 -0.86
CA ASN A 20 4.04 5.51 -1.75
C ASN A 20 3.61 5.67 -3.21
N LEU A 21 2.30 5.65 -3.48
CA LEU A 21 1.75 5.87 -4.81
C LEU A 21 2.09 7.26 -5.37
N MET A 22 1.97 8.30 -4.55
CA MET A 22 2.29 9.67 -4.94
C MET A 22 3.77 9.82 -5.29
N SER A 23 4.65 9.21 -4.50
CA SER A 23 6.09 9.20 -4.79
C SER A 23 6.38 8.47 -6.12
N TYR A 24 5.72 7.34 -6.36
CA TYR A 24 5.82 6.61 -7.63
C TYR A 24 5.36 7.46 -8.82
N VAL A 25 4.21 8.12 -8.72
CA VAL A 25 3.69 8.97 -9.81
C VAL A 25 4.62 10.15 -10.08
N LEU A 26 5.09 10.84 -9.04
CA LEU A 26 6.00 11.99 -9.18
C LEU A 26 7.32 11.58 -9.84
N VAL A 27 7.93 10.50 -9.37
CA VAL A 27 9.19 10.00 -9.93
C VAL A 27 9.01 9.58 -11.39
N ASN A 28 7.99 8.78 -11.70
CA ASN A 28 7.75 8.35 -13.09
C ASN A 28 7.37 9.51 -14.02
N ALA A 29 6.63 10.52 -13.55
CA ALA A 29 6.34 11.72 -14.33
C ALA A 29 7.62 12.51 -14.62
N PHE A 30 8.51 12.66 -13.63
CA PHE A 30 9.81 13.31 -13.81
C PHE A 30 10.69 12.54 -14.80
N LEU A 31 10.74 11.22 -14.70
CA LEU A 31 11.42 10.33 -15.64
C LEU A 31 10.85 10.43 -17.06
N ALA A 32 9.52 10.47 -17.21
CA ALA A 32 8.85 10.64 -18.49
C ALA A 32 9.22 11.97 -19.16
N ILE A 33 9.31 13.05 -18.37
CA ILE A 33 9.76 14.37 -18.86
C ILE A 33 11.21 14.29 -19.35
N ILE A 34 12.12 13.69 -18.57
CA ILE A 34 13.52 13.51 -18.99
C ILE A 34 13.60 12.73 -20.30
N ASN A 35 12.83 11.65 -20.41
CA ASN A 35 12.87 10.85 -21.61
C ASN A 35 12.36 11.59 -22.86
N PHE A 36 11.28 12.35 -22.70
CA PHE A 36 10.76 13.18 -23.78
C PHE A 36 11.78 14.26 -24.22
N LEU A 37 12.57 14.79 -23.28
CA LEU A 37 13.56 15.83 -23.56
C LEU A 37 14.88 15.31 -24.15
N PHE A 38 15.37 14.15 -23.69
CA PHE A 38 16.70 13.65 -24.06
C PHE A 38 16.69 12.57 -25.14
N THR A 39 15.69 11.68 -25.15
CA THR A 39 15.65 10.51 -26.04
C THR A 39 14.21 10.12 -26.37
N PRO A 40 13.49 10.90 -27.18
CA PRO A 40 12.10 10.59 -27.55
C PRO A 40 11.97 9.27 -28.34
N GLU A 41 13.04 8.83 -29.00
CA GLU A 41 13.05 7.57 -29.79
C GLU A 41 13.18 6.31 -28.93
N PHE A 42 13.67 6.41 -27.68
CA PHE A 42 13.90 5.24 -26.83
C PHE A 42 13.16 5.34 -25.50
N TRP A 43 12.12 4.53 -25.33
CA TRP A 43 11.21 4.60 -24.19
C TRP A 43 11.73 3.86 -22.95
N TRP A 44 12.93 4.23 -22.50
CA TRP A 44 13.58 3.57 -21.34
C TRP A 44 12.78 3.69 -20.04
N VAL A 45 11.85 4.67 -19.95
CA VAL A 45 10.95 4.89 -18.80
C VAL A 45 10.00 3.71 -18.58
N LEU A 46 9.71 2.90 -19.61
CA LEU A 46 8.90 1.70 -19.46
C LEU A 46 9.52 0.69 -18.48
N PHE A 47 10.85 0.58 -18.40
CA PHE A 47 11.51 -0.35 -17.49
C PHE A 47 11.25 -0.04 -16.01
N PRO A 48 11.54 1.18 -15.50
CA PRO A 48 11.23 1.54 -14.11
C PRO A 48 9.72 1.54 -13.86
N VAL A 49 8.89 2.02 -14.80
CA VAL A 49 7.41 1.93 -14.67
C VAL A 49 6.96 0.49 -14.48
N PHE A 50 7.49 -0.46 -15.27
CA PHE A 50 7.07 -1.86 -15.20
C PHE A 50 7.57 -2.53 -13.92
N PHE A 51 8.86 -2.38 -13.59
CA PHE A 51 9.44 -2.99 -12.39
C PHE A 51 8.90 -2.40 -11.09
N TRP A 52 8.84 -1.07 -10.97
CA TRP A 52 8.30 -0.42 -9.78
C TRP A 52 6.78 -0.49 -9.73
N GLY A 53 6.11 -0.52 -10.88
CA GLY A 53 4.65 -0.68 -10.97
C GLY A 53 4.17 -1.95 -10.31
N ILE A 54 4.92 -3.06 -10.43
CA ILE A 54 4.62 -4.32 -9.73
C ILE A 54 4.62 -4.11 -8.21
N GLY A 55 5.61 -3.38 -7.67
CA GLY A 55 5.70 -3.08 -6.24
C GLY A 55 4.50 -2.26 -5.75
N VAL A 56 4.09 -1.26 -6.52
CA VAL A 56 2.90 -0.44 -6.21
C VAL A 56 1.61 -1.25 -6.26
N VAL A 57 1.47 -2.15 -7.23
CA VAL A 57 0.32 -3.06 -7.32
C VAL A 57 0.27 -3.98 -6.10
N ILE A 58 1.39 -4.54 -5.68
CA ILE A 58 1.45 -5.37 -4.46
C ILE A 58 1.07 -4.55 -3.21
N ASP A 59 1.57 -3.32 -3.08
CA ASP A 59 1.21 -2.41 -1.99
C ASP A 59 -0.28 -2.05 -2.02
N PHE A 60 -0.87 -1.90 -3.20
CA PHE A 60 -2.32 -1.67 -3.38
C PHE A 60 -3.12 -2.87 -2.90
N PHE A 61 -2.78 -4.07 -3.35
CA PHE A 61 -3.43 -5.30 -2.89
C PHE A 61 -3.28 -5.46 -1.37
N ARG A 62 -2.14 -5.12 -0.79
CA ARG A 62 -1.97 -5.14 0.68
C ARG A 62 -2.86 -4.13 1.40
N ALA A 63 -2.91 -2.90 0.92
CA ALA A 63 -3.65 -1.81 1.56
C ALA A 63 -5.17 -1.92 1.38
N PHE A 64 -5.64 -2.52 0.28
CA PHE A 64 -7.06 -2.57 -0.08
C PHE A 64 -7.69 -3.96 0.08
N VAL A 65 -6.96 -5.03 -0.24
CA VAL A 65 -7.48 -6.42 -0.18
C VAL A 65 -7.09 -7.10 1.13
N PHE A 66 -5.80 -7.11 1.49
CA PHE A 66 -5.37 -7.76 2.73
C PHE A 66 -5.76 -6.97 3.99
N ALA A 67 -5.79 -5.64 3.94
CA ALA A 67 -6.21 -4.84 5.08
C ALA A 67 -7.67 -5.09 5.48
N ASP A 68 -8.53 -5.41 4.51
CA ASP A 68 -9.95 -5.72 4.73
C ASP A 68 -10.16 -7.21 5.03
N ALA A 69 -9.49 -8.11 4.28
CA ALA A 69 -9.66 -9.56 4.43
C ALA A 69 -8.95 -10.18 5.66
N PHE A 70 -7.75 -9.70 6.01
CA PHE A 70 -7.00 -10.21 7.18
C PHE A 70 -7.13 -9.30 8.40
N GLY A 71 -7.47 -8.02 8.23
CA GLY A 71 -7.47 -7.05 9.32
C GLY A 71 -8.52 -7.30 10.40
N ASP A 72 -9.72 -7.75 10.01
CA ASP A 72 -10.78 -8.08 10.96
C ASP A 72 -10.71 -9.55 11.41
N ASP A 73 -10.54 -10.53 10.52
CA ASP A 73 -10.52 -11.96 10.88
C ASP A 73 -9.31 -12.35 11.77
N TYR A 74 -8.10 -11.94 11.41
CA TYR A 74 -6.90 -12.26 12.19
C TYR A 74 -6.90 -11.58 13.57
N ARG A 75 -7.44 -10.35 13.64
CA ARG A 75 -7.53 -9.57 14.87
C ARG A 75 -8.59 -10.17 15.80
N GLU A 76 -9.74 -10.59 15.28
CA GLU A 76 -10.76 -11.30 16.04
C GLU A 76 -10.25 -12.65 16.56
N ARG A 77 -9.55 -13.43 15.74
CA ARG A 77 -8.94 -14.71 16.16
C ARG A 77 -7.94 -14.53 17.30
N LYS A 78 -7.05 -13.54 17.21
CA LYS A 78 -6.07 -13.27 18.29
C LYS A 78 -6.73 -12.77 19.58
N ILE A 79 -7.78 -11.96 19.46
CA ILE A 79 -8.53 -11.48 20.63
C ILE A 79 -9.26 -12.66 21.29
N ALA A 80 -9.83 -13.57 20.50
CA ALA A 80 -10.46 -14.79 21.01
C ALA A 80 -9.46 -15.68 21.76
N GLU A 81 -8.27 -15.92 21.20
CA GLU A 81 -7.20 -16.69 21.87
C GLU A 81 -6.78 -16.07 23.21
N GLU A 82 -6.61 -14.75 23.28
CA GLU A 82 -6.22 -14.07 24.53
C GLU A 82 -7.35 -14.04 25.55
N MET A 83 -8.62 -13.93 25.12
CA MET A 83 -9.78 -14.06 26.02
C MET A 83 -9.92 -15.49 26.58
N GLU A 84 -9.59 -16.50 25.79
CA GLU A 84 -9.62 -17.89 26.22
C GLU A 84 -8.51 -18.19 27.25
N LYS A 85 -7.31 -17.65 27.04
CA LYS A 85 -6.20 -17.74 28.02
C LYS A 85 -6.47 -17.05 29.34
N MET A 86 -7.28 -15.98 29.38
CA MET A 86 -7.65 -15.30 30.63
C MET A 86 -8.81 -15.97 31.37
N LYS A 87 -9.57 -16.84 30.69
CA LYS A 87 -10.68 -17.60 31.28
C LYS A 87 -10.27 -18.96 31.85
N LEU A 88 -9.05 -19.42 31.56
CA LEU A 88 -8.38 -20.59 32.15
C LEU A 88 -7.49 -20.16 33.32
#